data_AF-A0A966L0A2-F1
#
_entry.id   AF-A0A966L0A2-F1
#
_cell.length_a   1.000
_cell.length_b   1.000
_cell.length_c   1.000
_cell.angle_alpha   90.00
_cell.angle_beta   90.00
_cell.angle_gamma   90.00
#
_symmetry.space_group_name_H-M   'P 1'
#
loop_
_entity.id
_entity.type
_entity.pdbx_description
1 polymer ?
#
loop_
_entity_poly.entity_id
_entity_poly.type
_entity_poly.pdbx_seq_one_letter_code
_entity_poly.pdbx_strand_id
1 'polypeptide(L)' 'VCKKLVKEEEIESILLCPGFTHRDIAEIAGAVDPNVGISVARGDGPSGRISMEAMKKAGWF' A
#
# COMPACT_ATOMS: atom_id res chain seq x y z
N VAL A 1 13.42 4.94 -2.21
CA VAL A 1 13.14 3.93 -3.26
C VAL A 1 12.14 4.45 -4.28
N CYS A 2 10.87 4.73 -3.92
CA CYS A 2 9.82 5.17 -4.86
C CYS A 2 10.23 6.35 -5.76
N LYS A 3 10.78 7.44 -5.21
CA LYS A 3 11.28 8.58 -6.00
C LYS A 3 12.28 8.19 -7.09
N LYS A 4 13.15 7.24 -6.77
CA LYS A 4 14.20 6.76 -7.68
C LYS A 4 13.56 5.97 -8.83
N LEU A 5 12.68 5.02 -8.51
CA LEU A 5 11.97 4.21 -9.50
C LEU A 5 11.11 5.08 -10.43
N VAL A 6 10.38 6.05 -9.91
CA VAL A 6 9.58 6.99 -10.72
C VAL A 6 10.46 7.80 -11.66
N LYS A 7 11.63 8.26 -11.21
CA LYS A 7 12.51 9.10 -12.02
C LYS A 7 13.35 8.33 -13.03
N GLU A 8 13.84 7.15 -12.66
CA GLU A 8 14.81 6.38 -13.46
C GLU A 8 14.16 5.29 -14.30
N GLU A 9 13.05 4.72 -13.82
CA GLU A 9 12.32 3.64 -14.51
C GLU A 9 10.97 4.11 -15.05
N GLU A 10 10.63 5.40 -14.86
CA GLU A 10 9.43 6.05 -15.42
C GLU A 10 8.12 5.31 -15.12
N ILE A 11 8.04 4.70 -13.92
CA ILE A 11 6.83 3.99 -13.51
C ILE A 11 5.67 4.96 -13.26
N GLU A 12 4.48 4.58 -13.74
CA GLU A 12 3.26 5.39 -13.62
C GLU A 12 2.38 4.96 -12.44
N SER A 13 2.69 3.84 -11.78
CA SER A 13 1.93 3.38 -10.63
C SER A 13 2.75 2.60 -9.60
N ILE A 14 2.31 2.66 -8.35
CA ILE A 14 2.88 1.95 -7.20
C ILE A 14 1.75 1.18 -6.51
N LEU A 15 1.92 -0.14 -6.37
CA LEU A 15 1.04 -1.01 -5.60
C LEU A 15 1.71 -1.40 -4.27
N LEU A 16 1.09 -1.02 -3.15
CA LEU A 16 1.59 -1.27 -1.81
C LEU A 16 0.87 -2.43 -1.14
N CYS A 17 1.58 -3.17 -0.29
CA CYS A 17 0.99 -4.21 0.54
C CYS A 17 0.07 -3.62 1.64
N PRO A 18 -0.87 -4.38 2.22
CA PRO A 18 -1.78 -3.90 3.26
C PRO A 18 -1.13 -3.27 4.51
N GLY A 19 0.13 -3.61 4.80
CA GLY A 19 0.86 -3.17 5.99
C GLY A 19 1.27 -1.70 6.01
N PHE A 20 1.18 -0.98 4.88
CA PHE A 20 1.47 0.46 4.85
C PHE A 20 0.34 1.25 5.52
N THR A 21 0.69 2.15 6.43
CA THR A 21 -0.26 3.04 7.10
C THR A 21 -0.68 4.19 6.18
N HIS A 22 -1.77 4.88 6.54
CA HIS A 22 -2.17 6.11 5.82
C HIS A 22 -1.09 7.19 5.85
N ARG A 23 -0.29 7.25 6.92
CA ARG A 23 0.84 8.19 7.02
C ARG A 23 1.96 7.82 6.04
N ASP A 24 2.32 6.55 5.96
CA ASP A 24 3.34 6.09 5.02
C ASP A 24 2.92 6.40 3.57
N ILE A 25 1.65 6.15 3.24
CA ILE A 25 1.09 6.45 1.92
C ILE A 25 1.14 7.95 1.62
N ALA A 26 0.78 8.81 2.58
CA ALA A 26 0.82 10.26 2.41
C ALA A 26 2.26 10.77 2.19
N GLU A 27 3.24 10.20 2.90
CA GLU A 27 4.65 10.54 2.71
C GLU A 27 5.14 10.14 1.31
N ILE A 28 4.77 8.93 0.84
CA ILE A 28 5.09 8.48 -0.53
C ILE A 28 4.42 9.40 -1.56
N ALA A 29 3.15 9.74 -1.38
CA ALA A 29 2.40 10.62 -2.29
C ALA A 29 3.01 12.02 -2.38
N GLY A 30 3.43 12.61 -1.26
CA GLY A 30 4.13 13.89 -1.26
C GLY A 30 5.56 13.82 -1.81
N ALA A 31 6.10 12.61 -1.95
CA ALA A 31 7.45 12.37 -2.41
C ALA A 31 7.56 12.13 -3.93
N VAL A 32 6.54 11.55 -4.56
CA VAL A 32 6.54 11.18 -5.98
C VAL A 32 5.84 12.22 -6.86
N ASP A 33 5.99 12.10 -8.18
CA ASP A 33 5.28 12.96 -9.14
C ASP A 33 3.75 12.79 -9.00
N PRO A 34 2.95 13.87 -9.08
CA PRO A 34 1.49 13.82 -8.91
C PRO A 34 0.76 12.96 -9.95
N ASN A 35 1.40 12.62 -11.07
CA ASN A 35 0.81 11.73 -12.09
C ASN A 35 0.98 10.24 -11.76
N VAL A 36 1.72 9.89 -10.71
CA VAL A 36 1.92 8.49 -10.31
C VAL A 36 0.76 8.02 -9.45
N GLY A 37 0.05 7.00 -9.93
CA GLY A 37 -1.04 6.36 -9.18
C GLY A 37 -0.51 5.54 -7.99
N ILE A 38 -1.05 5.79 -6.79
CA ILE A 38 -0.69 5.02 -5.59
C ILE A 38 -1.89 4.22 -5.12
N SER A 39 -1.73 2.89 -5.09
CA SER A 39 -2.76 1.95 -4.65
C SER A 39 -2.24 1.07 -3.53
N VAL A 40 -3.14 0.59 -2.68
CA VAL A 40 -2.82 -0.41 -1.65
C VAL A 40 -3.66 -1.65 -1.92
N ALA A 41 -3.02 -2.80 -1.96
CA ALA A 41 -3.64 -4.12 -2.17
C ALA A 41 -4.44 -4.59 -0.93
N ARG A 42 -5.29 -3.72 -0.36
CA ARG A 42 -6.20 -4.09 0.71
C ARG A 42 -7.36 -4.90 0.12
N GLY A 43 -7.74 -5.96 0.82
CA GLY A 43 -9.01 -6.63 0.54
C GLY A 43 -10.18 -5.66 0.75
N ASP A 44 -11.34 -6.01 0.21
CA ASP A 44 -12.58 -5.30 0.53
C ASP A 44 -12.86 -5.37 2.04
N GLY A 45 -13.63 -4.41 2.54
CA GLY A 45 -13.95 -4.33 3.97
C GLY A 45 -14.49 -5.65 4.56
N PRO A 46 -15.48 -6.29 3.93
CA PRO A 46 -15.97 -7.61 4.34
C PRO A 46 -14.89 -8.71 4.36
N SER A 47 -14.19 -8.96 3.26
CA SER A 47 -13.16 -10.02 3.19
C SER A 47 -12.01 -9.76 4.16
N GLY A 48 -11.60 -8.50 4.29
CA GLY A 48 -10.57 -8.08 5.24
C GLY A 48 -10.92 -8.45 6.68
N ARG A 49 -12.18 -8.25 7.10
CA ARG A 49 -12.62 -8.66 8.45
C ARG A 49 -12.55 -10.17 8.65
N ILE A 50 -12.95 -10.95 7.65
CA ILE A 50 -12.89 -12.42 7.71
C ILE A 50 -11.43 -12.90 7.83
N SER A 51 -10.54 -12.36 6.99
CA SER A 51 -9.11 -12.67 7.05
C SER A 51 -8.49 -12.28 8.40
N MET A 52 -8.85 -11.12 8.95
CA MET A 52 -8.36 -10.69 10.28
C MET A 52 -8.77 -11.65 11.39
N GLU A 53 -10.01 -12.14 11.39
CA GLU A 53 -10.47 -13.11 12.40
C GLU A 53 -9.77 -14.46 12.25
N ALA A 54 -9.50 -14.92 11.02
CA ALA A 54 -8.70 -16.12 10.79
C ALA A 54 -7.26 -15.97 11.30
N MET A 55 -6.62 -14.83 11.03
CA MET A 55 -5.26 -14.53 11.49
C MET A 55 -5.17 -14.46 13.03
N LYS A 56 -6.14 -13.85 13.71
CA LYS A 56 -6.22 -13.86 15.19
C LYS A 56 -6.33 -15.27 15.76
N LYS A 57 -7.22 -16.11 15.20
CA LYS A 57 -7.37 -17.51 15.62
C LYS A 57 -6.09 -18.34 15.42
N ALA A 58 -5.28 -17.97 14.44
CA ALA A 58 -3.99 -18.60 14.17
C ALA A 58 -2.80 -17.98 14.97
N GLY A 59 -3.06 -17.01 15.85
CA GLY A 59 -2.04 -16.43 16.74
C GLY A 59 -1.07 -15.45 16.08
N TRP A 60 -1.47 -14.81 14.97
CA TRP A 60 -0.62 -13.84 14.26
C TRP A 60 -0.51 -12.49 14.97
N PHE A 61 -1.44 -12.19 15.88
CA PHE A 61 -1.53 -10.94 16.65
C PHE A 61 -1.87 -11.22 18.11
#